data_AF-A0A4Y1ZHK4-F1
#
_entry.id   AF-A0A4Y1ZHK4-F1
#
_cell.length_a   1.000
_cell.length_b   1.000
_cell.length_c   1.000
_cell.angle_alpha   90.00
_cell.angle_beta   90.00
_cell.angle_gamma   90.00
#
_symmetry.space_group_name_H-M   'P 1'
#
loop_
_entity.id
_entity.type
_entity.pdbx_description
1 polymer ?
#
loop_
_entity_poly.entity_id
_entity_poly.type
_entity_poly.pdbx_seq_one_letter_code
_entity_poly.pdbx_strand_id
1 'polypeptide(L)'
;MIGQIAIEAGIFVPEVILYTSAASIGGFATPSYELQLANKMVRILLILAVGFFHVPGFMFASTLFIIYLAHVRNMNTPYLWPFIPFNPTGLFNIVIRRALPTSVIRPSIVRPMDKYRQPAKSKTK
;
A
#
# COMPACT_ATOMS: atom_id res chain seq x y z
N MET A 1 8.87 25.84 -19.32
CA MET A 1 7.94 26.33 -20.37
C MET A 1 7.26 25.19 -21.15
N ILE A 2 7.91 24.05 -21.41
CA ILE A 2 7.30 22.94 -22.18
C ILE A 2 5.95 22.44 -21.61
N GLY A 3 5.83 22.29 -20.28
CA GLY A 3 4.58 21.85 -19.66
C GLY A 3 3.43 22.85 -19.80
N GLN A 4 3.71 24.15 -19.72
CA GLN A 4 2.71 25.21 -19.92
C GLN A 4 2.24 25.24 -21.37
N ILE A 5 3.17 25.18 -22.33
CA ILE A 5 2.86 25.14 -23.76
C ILE A 5 2.01 23.91 -24.11
N ALA A 6 2.28 22.75 -23.52
CA ALA A 6 1.53 21.52 -23.79
C ALA A 6 0.09 21.54 -23.19
N ILE A 7 -0.11 22.29 -22.12
CA ILE A 7 -1.45 22.58 -21.56
C ILE A 7 -2.19 23.57 -22.47
N GLU A 8 -1.53 24.67 -22.86
CA GLU A 8 -2.11 25.70 -23.75
C GLU A 8 -2.49 25.13 -25.12
N ALA A 9 -1.71 24.19 -25.65
CA ALA A 9 -2.00 23.47 -26.89
C ALA A 9 -3.15 22.45 -26.77
N GLY A 10 -3.72 22.25 -25.58
CA GLY A 10 -4.83 21.31 -25.34
C GLY A 10 -4.45 19.82 -25.40
N ILE A 11 -3.15 19.51 -25.44
CA ILE A 11 -2.65 18.12 -25.49
C ILE A 11 -2.78 17.44 -24.12
N PHE A 12 -2.68 18.21 -23.03
CA PHE A 12 -2.83 17.69 -21.68
C PHE A 12 -3.87 18.44 -20.86
N VAL A 13 -4.57 17.68 -20.01
CA VAL A 13 -5.54 18.18 -19.04
C VAL A 13 -4.82 18.53 -17.73
N PRO A 14 -4.88 19.79 -17.24
CA PRO A 14 -4.17 20.23 -16.03
C PRO A 14 -4.43 19.35 -14.81
N GLU A 15 -5.67 18.91 -14.64
CA GLU A 15 -6.13 18.08 -13.52
C GLU A 15 -5.40 16.73 -13.51
N VAL A 16 -5.19 16.11 -14.68
CA VAL A 16 -4.49 14.83 -14.80
C VAL A 16 -3.00 15.00 -14.47
N ILE A 17 -2.38 16.09 -14.91
CA ILE A 17 -0.99 16.41 -14.58
C ILE A 17 -0.83 16.60 -13.07
N LEU A 18 -1.77 17.31 -12.43
CA LEU A 18 -1.75 17.53 -10.99
C LEU A 18 -1.80 16.19 -10.23
N TYR A 19 -2.76 15.32 -10.57
CA TYR A 19 -2.90 14.02 -9.89
C TYR A 19 -1.70 13.09 -10.13
N THR A 20 -1.17 13.06 -11.36
CA THR A 20 0.00 12.22 -11.68
C THR A 20 1.27 12.72 -11.00
N SER A 21 1.45 14.04 -10.90
CA SER A 21 2.58 14.65 -10.18
C SER A 21 2.54 14.34 -8.68
N ALA A 22 1.37 14.52 -8.04
CA ALA A 22 1.19 14.17 -6.64
C ALA A 22 1.41 12.67 -6.37
N ALA A 23 0.88 11.80 -7.23
CA ALA A 23 1.08 10.36 -7.12
C ALA A 23 2.55 9.95 -7.33
N SER A 24 3.27 10.63 -8.23
CA SER A 24 4.70 10.41 -8.47
C SER A 24 5.54 10.79 -7.24
N ILE A 25 5.26 11.95 -6.64
CA ILE A 25 5.92 12.39 -5.40
C ILE A 25 5.66 11.39 -4.27
N GLY A 26 4.42 10.93 -4.11
CA GLY A 26 4.06 9.89 -3.14
C GLY A 26 4.79 8.56 -3.39
N GLY A 27 5.15 8.27 -4.64
CA GLY A 27 5.96 7.10 -4.98
C GLY A 27 7.34 7.10 -4.31
N PHE A 28 7.97 8.26 -4.13
CA PHE A 28 9.28 8.37 -3.47
C PHE A 28 9.22 8.16 -1.95
N ALA A 29 8.04 8.23 -1.34
CA ALA A 29 7.88 7.92 0.08
C ALA A 29 7.95 6.41 0.37
N THR A 30 7.80 5.56 -0.66
CA THR A 30 7.91 4.10 -0.50
C THR A 30 9.39 3.70 -0.43
N PRO A 31 9.89 3.15 0.69
CA PRO A 31 11.31 2.83 0.84
C PRO A 31 11.76 1.62 0.02
N SER A 32 10.82 0.77 -0.45
CA SER A 32 11.11 -0.39 -1.28
C SER A 32 11.02 -0.04 -2.77
N TYR A 33 12.15 -0.17 -3.46
CA TYR A 33 12.23 0.05 -4.90
C TYR A 33 11.40 -0.98 -5.69
N GLU A 34 11.50 -2.25 -5.33
CA GLU A 34 10.74 -3.34 -5.97
C GLU A 34 9.23 -3.11 -5.86
N LEU A 35 8.76 -2.67 -4.70
CA LEU A 35 7.34 -2.36 -4.49
C LEU A 35 6.90 -1.16 -5.34
N GLN A 36 7.74 -0.13 -5.45
CA GLN A 36 7.46 1.01 -6.30
C GLN A 36 7.35 0.59 -7.78
N LEU A 37 8.25 -0.27 -8.25
CA LEU A 37 8.23 -0.80 -9.61
C LEU A 37 6.97 -1.65 -9.85
N ALA A 38 6.61 -2.53 -8.91
CA ALA A 38 5.39 -3.32 -8.98
C ALA A 38 4.13 -2.43 -9.10
N ASN A 39 4.03 -1.37 -8.31
CA ASN A 39 2.92 -0.41 -8.39
C ASN A 39 2.86 0.32 -9.74
N LYS A 40 4.00 0.61 -10.36
CA LYS A 40 4.05 1.20 -11.72
C LYS A 40 3.53 0.21 -12.77
N MET A 41 3.91 -1.06 -12.69
CA MET A 41 3.44 -2.10 -13.61
C MET A 41 1.93 -2.30 -13.52
N VAL A 42 1.38 -2.38 -12.30
CA VAL A 42 -0.07 -2.48 -12.07
C VAL A 42 -0.79 -1.26 -12.64
N ARG A 43 -0.24 -0.06 -12.45
CA ARG A 43 -0.83 1.18 -13.00
C ARG A 43 -0.92 1.15 -14.53
N ILE A 44 0.13 0.68 -15.21
CA ILE A 44 0.11 0.55 -16.67
C ILE A 44 -0.98 -0.43 -17.11
N LEU A 45 -1.12 -1.57 -16.44
CA LEU A 45 -2.19 -2.54 -16.73
C LEU A 45 -3.59 -1.95 -16.54
N LEU A 46 -3.81 -1.20 -15.46
CA LEU A 46 -5.08 -0.51 -15.22
C LEU A 46 -5.37 0.54 -16.29
N ILE A 47 -4.38 1.35 -16.69
CA ILE A 47 -4.54 2.35 -17.74
C ILE A 47 -4.91 1.69 -19.08
N LEU A 48 -4.26 0.57 -19.43
CA LEU A 48 -4.61 -0.19 -20.63
C LEU A 48 -6.04 -0.74 -20.56
N ALA A 49 -6.44 -1.32 -19.43
CA ALA A 49 -7.79 -1.83 -19.23
C ALA A 49 -8.86 -0.72 -19.39
N VAL A 50 -8.59 0.47 -18.86
CA VAL A 50 -9.49 1.64 -19.03
C VAL A 50 -9.45 2.17 -20.46
N GLY A 51 -8.30 2.18 -21.12
CA GLY A 51 -8.19 2.63 -22.51
C GLY A 51 -9.05 1.82 -23.46
N PHE A 52 -9.16 0.50 -23.26
CA PHE A 52 -9.99 -0.37 -24.11
C PHE A 52 -11.45 -0.43 -23.65
N PHE A 53 -11.70 -0.58 -22.35
CA PHE A 53 -13.03 -0.92 -21.80
C PHE A 53 -13.65 0.19 -20.94
N HIS A 54 -13.04 1.38 -20.89
CA HIS A 54 -13.51 2.54 -20.12
C HIS A 54 -13.76 2.19 -18.64
N VAL A 55 -14.85 2.69 -18.06
CA VAL A 55 -15.20 2.52 -16.64
C VAL A 55 -15.45 1.05 -16.27
N PRO A 56 -16.18 0.22 -17.07
CA PRO A 56 -16.29 -1.22 -16.80
C PRO A 56 -14.93 -1.93 -16.71
N GLY A 57 -14.00 -1.57 -17.60
CA GLY A 57 -12.62 -2.08 -17.58
C GLY A 57 -11.90 -1.80 -16.27
N PHE A 58 -12.03 -0.56 -15.77
CA PHE A 58 -11.46 -0.17 -14.49
C PHE A 58 -12.00 -1.03 -13.34
N MET A 59 -13.32 -1.19 -13.27
CA MET A 59 -13.98 -1.94 -12.20
C MET A 59 -13.54 -3.41 -12.21
N PHE A 60 -13.50 -4.03 -13.38
CA PHE A 60 -13.08 -5.43 -13.50
C PHE A 60 -11.61 -5.63 -13.15
N ALA A 61 -10.72 -4.82 -13.73
CA ALA A 61 -9.28 -4.95 -13.52
C ALA A 61 -8.88 -4.65 -12.07
N SER A 62 -9.48 -3.64 -11.43
CA SER A 62 -9.23 -3.33 -10.01
C SER A 62 -9.74 -4.44 -9.08
N THR A 63 -10.92 -5.00 -9.35
CA THR A 63 -11.48 -6.12 -8.57
C THR A 63 -10.59 -7.35 -8.67
N LEU A 64 -10.18 -7.72 -9.88
CA LEU A 64 -9.30 -8.86 -10.13
C LEU A 64 -7.94 -8.66 -9.44
N PHE A 65 -7.40 -7.44 -9.49
CA PHE A 65 -6.17 -7.09 -8.78
C PHE A 65 -6.30 -7.25 -7.26
N ILE A 66 -7.40 -6.82 -6.65
CA ILE A 66 -7.64 -7.00 -5.20
C ILE A 66 -7.74 -8.49 -4.85
N ILE A 67 -8.47 -9.28 -5.65
CA ILE A 67 -8.60 -10.73 -5.46
C ILE A 67 -7.23 -11.40 -5.57
N TYR A 68 -6.40 -11.01 -6.54
CA TYR A 68 -5.04 -11.51 -6.69
C TYR A 68 -4.21 -11.24 -5.43
N LEU A 69 -4.20 -9.99 -4.94
CA LEU A 69 -3.47 -9.65 -3.72
C LEU A 69 -3.97 -10.41 -2.48
N ALA A 70 -5.27 -10.71 -2.41
CA ALA A 70 -5.83 -11.50 -1.31
C ALA A 70 -5.33 -12.96 -1.30
N HIS A 71 -4.97 -13.50 -2.47
CA HIS A 71 -4.44 -14.86 -2.60
C HIS A 71 -2.91 -14.93 -2.43
N VAL A 72 -2.19 -13.85 -2.73
CA VAL A 72 -0.74 -13.79 -2.56
C VAL A 72 -0.37 -13.92 -1.08
N ARG A 73 0.42 -14.95 -0.76
CA ARG A 73 0.96 -15.20 0.58
C ARG A 73 2.47 -15.07 0.56
N ASN A 74 2.98 -14.09 1.28
CA ASN A 74 4.42 -13.88 1.47
C ASN A 74 4.80 -14.37 2.86
N MET A 75 5.82 -15.23 2.95
CA MET A 75 6.31 -15.80 4.22
C MET A 75 5.18 -16.31 5.15
N ASN A 76 4.24 -17.07 4.56
CA ASN A 76 3.09 -17.67 5.24
C ASN A 76 2.07 -16.67 5.83
N THR A 77 2.11 -15.41 5.37
CA THR A 77 1.20 -14.35 5.77
C THR A 77 0.51 -13.72 4.56
N PRO A 78 -0.81 -13.47 4.60
CA PRO A 78 -1.53 -12.85 3.48
C PRO A 78 -1.01 -11.44 3.21
N TYR A 79 -0.85 -11.07 1.94
CA TYR A 79 -0.37 -9.73 1.55
C TYR A 79 -1.33 -8.62 2.02
N LEU A 80 -2.64 -8.90 2.06
CA LEU A 80 -3.68 -7.98 2.51
C LEU A 80 -3.82 -7.87 4.04
N TRP A 81 -2.96 -8.51 4.83
CA TRP A 81 -2.96 -8.31 6.28
C TRP A 81 -2.63 -6.85 6.60
N PRO A 82 -3.37 -6.14 7.48
CA PRO A 82 -4.35 -6.60 8.47
C PRO A 82 -5.82 -6.41 8.06
N PHE A 83 -6.12 -6.14 6.78
CA PHE A 83 -7.49 -6.05 6.28
C PHE A 83 -8.11 -7.44 6.12
N ILE A 84 -7.35 -8.38 5.53
CA ILE A 84 -7.77 -9.77 5.33
C ILE A 84 -6.61 -10.69 5.70
N PRO A 85 -6.72 -11.50 6.78
CA PRO A 85 -7.76 -11.53 7.81
C PRO A 85 -7.72 -10.26 8.70
N PHE A 86 -8.89 -9.77 9.09
CA PHE A 86 -9.01 -8.53 9.84
C PHE A 86 -8.35 -8.60 11.23
N ASN A 87 -7.44 -7.68 11.53
CA ASN A 87 -6.77 -7.59 12.83
C ASN A 87 -6.67 -6.13 13.32
N PRO A 88 -7.51 -5.71 14.30
CA PRO A 88 -7.58 -4.32 14.74
C PRO A 88 -6.29 -3.86 15.45
N THR A 89 -5.66 -4.74 16.24
CA THR A 89 -4.39 -4.44 16.92
C THR A 89 -3.25 -4.25 15.91
N GLY A 90 -3.22 -5.08 14.86
CA GLY A 90 -2.27 -4.95 13.75
C GLY A 90 -2.47 -3.63 13.00
N LEU A 91 -3.72 -3.31 12.65
CA LEU A 91 -4.07 -2.08 11.94
C LEU A 91 -3.66 -0.83 12.73
N PHE A 92 -3.97 -0.77 14.02
CA PHE A 92 -3.58 0.37 14.87
C PHE A 92 -2.06 0.54 14.95
N ASN A 93 -1.30 -0.56 15.00
CA ASN A 93 0.17 -0.52 15.02
C ASN A 93 0.80 -0.05 13.70
N ILE A 94 0.11 -0.25 12.56
CA ILE A 94 0.57 0.21 11.24
C ILE A 94 0.25 1.70 11.05
N VAL A 95 -0.98 2.11 11.36
CA VAL A 95 -1.43 3.51 11.21
C VAL A 95 -0.72 4.41 12.21
N ILE A 96 -0.61 3.97 13.47
CA ILE A 96 0.05 4.70 14.54
C ILE A 96 1.36 3.97 14.86
N ARG A 97 2.46 4.50 14.32
CA ARG A 97 3.81 4.00 14.58
C ARG A 97 4.22 4.32 16.03
N ARG A 98 3.87 3.44 16.97
CA ARG A 98 4.27 3.55 18.39
C ARG A 98 5.77 3.37 18.54
N ALA A 99 6.37 4.09 19.49
CA ALA A 99 7.79 3.92 19.83
C ALA A 99 8.06 2.49 20.35
N LEU A 100 9.20 1.92 19.98
CA LEU A 100 9.59 0.55 20.34
C LEU A 100 9.58 0.27 21.86
N PRO A 101 10.01 1.18 22.75
CA PRO A 101 10.01 0.93 24.19
C PRO A 101 8.61 0.79 24.80
N THR A 102 7.60 1.41 24.19
CA THR A 102 6.19 1.37 24.62
C THR A 102 5.42 0.21 23.99
N SER A 103 6.02 -0.50 23.02
CA SER A 103 5.42 -1.62 22.31
C SER A 103 5.78 -2.93 23.00
N VAL A 104 4.98 -3.30 24.02
CA VAL A 104 5.21 -4.52 24.84
C VAL A 104 4.75 -5.79 24.10
N ILE A 105 3.82 -5.68 23.14
CA ILE A 105 3.21 -6.81 22.43
C ILE A 105 3.86 -7.02 21.06
N ARG A 106 4.22 -8.26 20.72
CA ARG A 106 4.75 -8.61 19.40
C ARG A 106 3.63 -8.63 18.35
N PRO A 107 3.89 -8.19 17.10
CA PRO A 107 2.95 -8.33 16.01
C PRO A 107 2.52 -9.80 15.83
N SER A 108 1.21 -10.04 15.75
CA SER A 108 0.64 -11.38 15.60
C SER A 108 0.92 -12.01 14.22
N ILE A 109 1.45 -11.24 13.27
CA ILE A 109 1.72 -11.66 11.89
C ILE A 109 2.72 -12.82 11.81
N VAL A 110 3.76 -12.83 12.66
CA VAL A 110 4.82 -13.87 12.64
C VAL A 110 4.47 -15.08 13.53
N ARG A 111 3.25 -15.14 14.09
CA ARG A 111 2.82 -16.18 15.05
C ARG A 111 3.90 -16.51 16.11
N PRO A 112 4.39 -15.50 16.86
CA PRO A 112 5.47 -15.72 17.81
C PRO A 112 5.01 -16.63 18.97
N MET A 113 5.86 -17.55 19.40
CA MET A 113 5.60 -18.40 20.57
C MET A 113 5.53 -17.57 21.87
N ASP A 114 6.40 -16.55 21.98
CA ASP A 114 6.38 -15.57 23.05
C ASP A 114 5.68 -14.29 22.58
N LYS A 115 4.53 -13.96 23.19
CA LYS A 115 3.70 -12.81 22.82
C LYS A 115 4.27 -11.48 23.32
N TYR A 116 5.11 -11.49 24.35
CA TYR A 116 5.61 -10.28 24.98
C TYR A 116 7.06 -10.00 24.56
N ARG A 117 7.39 -8.74 24.28
CA ARG A 117 8.78 -8.34 23.94
C ARG A 117 9.65 -8.20 25.18
N GLN A 118 9.04 -7.82 26.29
CA GLN A 118 9.72 -7.62 27.57
C GLN A 118 9.02 -8.51 28.61
N PRO A 119 9.77 -9.25 29.44
CA PRO A 119 9.19 -9.89 30.60
C PRO A 119 8.57 -8.81 31.50
N ALA A 120 7.48 -9.15 32.19
CA ALA A 120 6.91 -8.24 33.17
C ALA A 120 8.02 -7.81 34.14
N LYS A 121 8.22 -6.50 34.35
CA LYS A 121 9.15 -6.02 35.38
C LYS A 121 8.75 -6.71 36.69
N SER A 122 9.63 -7.57 37.21
CA SER A 122 9.51 -8.10 38.57
C SER A 122 9.25 -6.92 39.49
N LYS A 123 8.10 -6.91 40.18
CA LYS A 123 7.86 -5.98 41.28
C LYS A 123 8.76 -6.40 42.43
N THR A 124 10.05 -6.09 42.34
CA THR A 124 10.92 -6.11 43.50
C THR A 124 10.51 -4.93 44.36
N LYS A 125 9.91 -5.25 45.51
CA LYS A 125 9.51 -4.32 46.57
C LYS A 125 10.72 -3.52 47.07
#